data_AF-A0A965JGX7-F1
#
_entry.id   AF-A0A965JGX7-F1
#
_cell.length_a   1.000
_cell.length_b   1.000
_cell.length_c   1.000
_cell.angle_alpha   90.00
_cell.angle_beta   90.00
_cell.angle_gamma   90.00
#
_symmetry.space_group_name_H-M   'P 1'
#
loop_
_entity.id
_entity.type
_entity.pdbx_description
1 polymer ?
#
loop_
_entity_poly.entity_id
_entity_poly.type
_entity_poly.pdbx_seq_one_letter_code
_entity_poly.pdbx_strand_id
1 'polypeptide(L)'
;KWAVLQEGAITGFRSYMTGEVYALLRQHSILARLMPSTQEEAWVEGAFVQGVRTSKEGPLMSTLFSARTLGLVDRLPSEALPSYLSGLLIGHEMNAQVTAEADMQTDLKGPLILVGSPELTLRYRIAAEDLGVQVVEPAGHAAATGLWRLAQTLTSTGRVR
;
A
#
# COMPACT_ATOMS: atom_id res chain seq x y z
N LYS A 1 6.62 -1.85 -1.88
CA LYS A 1 7.62 -2.96 -1.83
C LYS A 1 7.58 -3.54 -0.43
N TRP A 2 7.71 -4.85 -0.30
CA TRP A 2 7.76 -5.54 0.99
C TRP A 2 9.14 -6.15 1.14
N ALA A 3 9.75 -5.95 2.31
CA ALA A 3 11.07 -6.45 2.64
C ALA A 3 10.99 -7.25 3.94
N VAL A 4 11.62 -8.42 3.96
CA VAL A 4 11.72 -9.25 5.16
C VAL A 4 13.08 -9.02 5.80
N LEU A 5 13.10 -8.62 7.07
CA LEU A 5 14.31 -8.40 7.84
C LEU A 5 14.46 -9.49 8.91
N GLN A 6 15.58 -10.20 8.90
CA GLN A 6 15.94 -11.19 9.91
C GLN A 6 17.41 -10.99 10.31
N GLU A 7 17.67 -10.91 11.61
CA GLU A 7 19.03 -10.77 12.17
C GLU A 7 19.86 -9.63 11.55
N GLY A 8 19.20 -8.51 11.21
CA GLY A 8 19.85 -7.34 10.62
C GLY A 8 20.13 -7.46 9.11
N ALA A 9 19.72 -8.54 8.46
CA ALA A 9 19.83 -8.75 7.02
C ALA A 9 18.46 -8.79 6.34
N ILE A 10 18.39 -8.28 5.11
CA ILE A 10 17.19 -8.44 4.28
C ILE A 10 17.23 -9.83 3.65
N THR A 11 16.25 -10.67 3.96
CA THR A 11 16.19 -12.07 3.49
C THR A 11 15.20 -12.28 2.35
N GLY A 12 14.36 -11.29 2.04
CA GLY A 12 13.41 -11.38 0.93
C GLY A 12 12.83 -10.05 0.52
N PHE A 13 12.40 -9.98 -0.74
CA PHE A 13 11.65 -8.86 -1.29
C PHE A 13 10.45 -9.34 -2.10
N ARG A 14 9.34 -8.61 -1.97
CA ARG A 14 8.18 -8.75 -2.84
C ARG A 14 7.77 -7.40 -3.39
N SER A 15 7.37 -7.40 -4.66
CA SER A 15 7.01 -6.20 -5.39
C SER A 15 5.57 -6.31 -5.87
N TYR A 16 4.80 -5.28 -5.60
CA TYR A 16 3.46 -5.09 -6.13
C TYR A 16 3.45 -3.79 -6.93
N MET A 17 2.83 -3.82 -8.11
CA MET A 17 2.71 -2.67 -9.01
C MET A 17 1.47 -1.83 -8.68
N THR A 18 1.02 -1.83 -7.41
CA THR A 18 -0.25 -1.27 -6.95
C THR A 18 -0.46 0.19 -7.38
N GLY A 19 0.56 1.04 -7.19
CA GLY A 19 0.49 2.45 -7.60
C GLY A 19 0.43 2.64 -9.12
N GLU A 20 1.16 1.84 -9.88
CA GLU A 20 1.15 1.90 -11.34
C GLU A 20 -0.18 1.41 -11.91
N VAL A 21 -0.68 0.27 -11.41
CA VAL A 21 -1.99 -0.26 -11.78
C VAL A 21 -3.11 0.70 -11.41
N TYR A 22 -3.05 1.35 -10.24
CA TYR A 22 -3.98 2.42 -9.87
C TYR A 22 -3.98 3.53 -10.92
N ALA A 23 -2.81 4.06 -11.29
CA ALA A 23 -2.70 5.13 -12.27
C ALA A 23 -3.26 4.71 -13.64
N LEU A 24 -2.90 3.52 -14.13
CA LEU A 24 -3.40 2.96 -15.40
C LEU A 24 -4.91 2.79 -15.39
N LEU A 25 -5.49 2.23 -14.33
CA LEU A 25 -6.94 2.06 -14.21
C LEU A 25 -7.66 3.42 -14.14
N ARG A 26 -7.07 4.39 -13.45
CA ARG A 26 -7.61 5.72 -13.26
C ARG A 26 -7.63 6.56 -14.53
N GLN A 27 -6.73 6.30 -15.48
CA GLN A 27 -6.51 7.13 -16.66
C GLN A 27 -6.83 6.43 -17.98
N HIS A 28 -6.65 5.12 -18.06
CA HIS A 28 -6.66 4.36 -19.31
C HIS A 28 -7.59 3.14 -19.30
N SER A 29 -8.55 3.10 -18.38
CA SER A 29 -9.54 2.01 -18.32
C SER A 29 -10.98 2.51 -18.40
N ILE A 30 -11.91 1.57 -18.47
CA ILE A 30 -13.35 1.86 -18.41
C ILE A 30 -13.78 2.47 -17.06
N LEU A 31 -13.00 2.27 -15.98
CA LEU A 31 -13.26 2.86 -14.67
C LEU A 31 -13.05 4.39 -14.70
N ALA A 32 -12.06 4.85 -15.47
CA ALA A 32 -11.69 6.26 -15.60
C ALA A 32 -12.87 7.15 -16.01
N ARG A 33 -13.82 6.60 -16.80
CA ARG A 33 -14.97 7.34 -17.33
C ARG A 33 -15.98 7.81 -16.28
N LEU A 34 -15.90 7.30 -15.05
CA LEU A 34 -16.80 7.67 -13.95
C LEU A 34 -16.11 8.50 -12.88
N MET A 35 -14.79 8.68 -12.98
CA MET A 35 -13.99 9.35 -11.97
C MET A 35 -13.65 10.76 -12.45
N PRO A 36 -13.45 11.74 -11.54
CA PRO A 36 -13.13 13.13 -11.89
C PRO A 36 -11.78 13.25 -12.61
N SER A 37 -11.26 14.44 -12.88
CA SER A 37 -9.84 14.56 -13.23
C SER A 37 -8.95 14.24 -12.00
N THR A 38 -7.66 13.99 -12.20
CA THR A 38 -6.72 13.78 -11.06
C THR A 38 -6.49 15.06 -10.26
N GLN A 39 -6.79 16.24 -10.82
CA GLN A 39 -6.64 17.53 -10.15
C GLN A 39 -7.80 17.85 -9.20
N GLU A 40 -8.93 17.18 -9.39
CA GLU A 40 -10.16 17.35 -8.60
C GLU A 40 -10.35 16.18 -7.61
N GLU A 41 -9.33 15.36 -7.39
CA GLU A 41 -9.39 14.22 -6.48
C GLU A 41 -9.55 14.68 -5.04
N ALA A 42 -10.63 14.23 -4.39
CA ALA A 42 -10.83 14.38 -2.96
C ALA A 42 -10.51 13.07 -2.24
N TRP A 43 -9.81 13.17 -1.12
CA TRP A 43 -9.64 12.04 -0.21
C TRP A 43 -10.94 11.77 0.54
N VAL A 44 -11.48 10.55 0.38
CA VAL A 44 -12.71 10.10 1.03
C VAL A 44 -12.41 8.80 1.77
N GLU A 45 -12.03 8.91 3.03
CA GLU A 45 -11.59 7.79 3.86
C GLU A 45 -12.61 6.65 3.93
N GLY A 46 -13.90 6.96 4.09
CA GLY A 46 -14.95 5.94 4.14
C GLY A 46 -15.03 5.10 2.85
N ALA A 47 -14.82 5.73 1.69
CA ALA A 47 -14.79 5.02 0.41
C ALA A 47 -13.52 4.17 0.28
N PHE A 48 -12.39 4.67 0.76
CA PHE A 48 -11.15 3.89 0.83
C PHE A 48 -11.33 2.63 1.68
N VAL A 49 -11.84 2.76 2.90
CA VAL A 49 -12.11 1.62 3.80
C VAL A 49 -13.10 0.64 3.17
N GLN A 50 -14.15 1.14 2.50
CA GLN A 50 -15.07 0.27 1.75
C GLN A 50 -14.31 -0.55 0.69
N GLY A 51 -13.40 0.06 -0.07
CA GLY A 51 -12.56 -0.64 -1.05
C GLY A 51 -11.68 -1.70 -0.41
N VAL A 52 -11.04 -1.38 0.73
CA VAL A 52 -10.23 -2.34 1.50
C VAL A 52 -11.07 -3.56 1.89
N ARG A 53 -12.30 -3.36 2.38
CA ARG A 53 -13.20 -4.46 2.73
C ARG A 53 -13.59 -5.31 1.53
N THR A 54 -13.95 -4.67 0.41
CA THR A 54 -14.32 -5.38 -0.82
C THR A 54 -13.17 -6.19 -1.41
N SER A 55 -11.90 -5.88 -1.08
CA SER A 55 -10.77 -6.72 -1.49
C SER A 55 -10.82 -8.15 -0.94
N LYS A 56 -11.60 -8.40 0.13
CA LYS A 56 -11.83 -9.73 0.71
C LYS A 56 -12.96 -10.51 0.05
N GLU A 57 -13.78 -9.87 -0.78
CA GLU A 57 -15.01 -10.46 -1.32
C GLU A 57 -14.76 -11.37 -2.55
N GLY A 58 -13.55 -11.35 -3.12
CA GLY A 58 -13.21 -12.20 -4.26
C GLY A 58 -11.92 -11.77 -4.95
N PRO A 59 -11.54 -12.41 -6.09
CA PRO A 59 -10.31 -12.10 -6.78
C PRO A 59 -10.30 -10.67 -7.35
N LEU A 60 -9.10 -10.10 -7.52
CA LEU A 60 -8.90 -8.72 -7.97
C LEU A 60 -9.69 -8.39 -9.24
N MET A 61 -9.63 -9.24 -10.27
CA MET A 61 -10.31 -8.97 -11.54
C MET A 61 -11.84 -8.89 -11.41
N SER A 62 -12.43 -9.66 -10.49
CA SER A 62 -13.87 -9.61 -10.21
C SER A 62 -14.23 -8.34 -9.45
N THR A 63 -13.51 -8.06 -8.36
CA THR A 63 -13.79 -6.94 -7.47
C THR A 63 -13.46 -5.59 -8.10
N LEU A 64 -12.50 -5.50 -9.03
CA LEU A 64 -12.19 -4.25 -9.76
C LEU A 64 -13.40 -3.67 -10.49
N PHE A 65 -14.26 -4.52 -11.05
CA PHE A 65 -15.44 -4.06 -11.78
C PHE A 65 -16.49 -3.43 -10.87
N SER A 66 -16.46 -3.73 -9.56
CA SER A 66 -17.37 -3.11 -8.59
C SER A 66 -17.24 -1.59 -8.54
N ALA A 67 -16.04 -1.02 -8.76
CA ALA A 67 -15.85 0.43 -8.82
C ALA A 67 -16.75 1.04 -9.92
N ARG A 68 -16.84 0.38 -11.07
CA ARG A 68 -17.73 0.83 -12.16
C ARG A 68 -19.19 0.68 -11.78
N THR A 69 -19.57 -0.48 -11.25
CA THR A 69 -20.96 -0.75 -10.88
C THR A 69 -21.46 0.23 -9.84
N LEU A 70 -20.70 0.48 -8.76
CA LEU A 70 -21.05 1.39 -7.68
C LEU A 70 -21.26 2.83 -8.17
N GLY A 71 -20.43 3.30 -9.10
CA GLY A 71 -20.61 4.60 -9.73
C GLY A 71 -21.83 4.66 -10.65
N LEU A 72 -22.10 3.62 -11.45
CA LEU A 72 -23.24 3.61 -12.38
C LEU A 72 -24.60 3.51 -11.68
N VAL A 73 -24.66 2.89 -10.50
CA VAL A 73 -25.90 2.73 -9.74
C VAL A 73 -26.04 3.77 -8.60
N ASP A 74 -25.26 4.86 -8.67
CA ASP A 74 -25.27 5.96 -7.71
C ASP A 74 -25.18 5.49 -6.24
N ARG A 75 -24.36 4.45 -6.00
CA ARG A 75 -24.03 3.95 -4.66
C ARG A 75 -22.76 4.57 -4.11
N LEU A 76 -21.90 5.07 -4.98
CA LEU A 76 -20.72 5.84 -4.59
C LEU A 76 -20.57 7.04 -5.54
N PRO A 77 -20.42 8.27 -5.02
CA PRO A 77 -20.24 9.44 -5.86
C PRO A 77 -18.90 9.37 -6.62
N SER A 78 -18.84 10.02 -7.78
CA SER A 78 -17.68 10.01 -8.68
C SER A 78 -16.38 10.43 -7.99
N GLU A 79 -16.46 11.39 -7.07
CA GLU A 79 -15.33 11.94 -6.31
C GLU A 79 -14.76 10.95 -5.29
N ALA A 80 -15.56 9.98 -4.85
CA ALA A 80 -15.16 8.96 -3.88
C ALA A 80 -14.59 7.69 -4.54
N LEU A 81 -14.88 7.47 -5.83
CA LEU A 81 -14.39 6.32 -6.59
C LEU A 81 -12.85 6.18 -6.61
N PRO A 82 -12.04 7.25 -6.72
CA PRO A 82 -10.57 7.15 -6.63
C PRO A 82 -10.11 6.58 -5.28
N SER A 83 -10.68 7.07 -4.18
CA SER A 83 -10.38 6.58 -2.83
C SER A 83 -10.77 5.10 -2.69
N TYR A 84 -11.95 4.72 -3.19
CA TYR A 84 -12.39 3.33 -3.23
C TYR A 84 -11.45 2.42 -4.03
N LEU A 85 -11.07 2.81 -5.25
CA LEU A 85 -10.16 2.03 -6.08
C LEU A 85 -8.78 1.89 -5.41
N SER A 86 -8.27 2.95 -4.79
CA SER A 86 -7.02 2.91 -4.03
C SER A 86 -7.10 1.92 -2.87
N GLY A 87 -8.17 1.96 -2.08
CA GLY A 87 -8.40 1.03 -0.98
C GLY A 87 -8.52 -0.41 -1.43
N LEU A 88 -9.23 -0.65 -2.55
CA LEU A 88 -9.39 -1.98 -3.13
C LEU A 88 -8.04 -2.59 -3.55
N LEU A 89 -7.21 -1.80 -4.24
CA LEU A 89 -5.89 -2.25 -4.71
C LEU A 89 -4.91 -2.49 -3.55
N ILE A 90 -4.85 -1.58 -2.57
CA ILE A 90 -4.01 -1.75 -1.37
C ILE A 90 -4.49 -2.96 -0.55
N GLY A 91 -5.80 -3.14 -0.39
CA GLY A 91 -6.37 -4.30 0.29
C GLY A 91 -5.97 -5.63 -0.36
N HIS A 92 -6.04 -5.70 -1.70
CA HIS A 92 -5.58 -6.88 -2.45
C HIS A 92 -4.09 -7.16 -2.28
N GLU A 93 -3.26 -6.12 -2.33
CA GLU A 93 -1.82 -6.25 -2.07
C GLU A 93 -1.57 -6.81 -0.67
N MET A 94 -2.19 -6.23 0.36
CA MET A 94 -1.99 -6.62 1.75
C MET A 94 -2.50 -8.05 2.01
N ASN A 95 -3.68 -8.42 1.52
CA ASN A 95 -4.20 -9.77 1.65
C ASN A 95 -3.27 -10.79 0.98
N ALA A 96 -2.81 -10.50 -0.24
CA ALA A 96 -1.88 -11.38 -0.96
C ALA A 96 -0.58 -11.57 -0.18
N GLN A 97 -0.06 -10.51 0.42
CA GLN A 97 1.16 -10.57 1.22
C GLN A 97 0.96 -11.36 2.52
N VAL A 98 -0.14 -11.13 3.26
CA VAL A 98 -0.46 -11.86 4.50
C VAL A 98 -0.58 -13.36 4.22
N THR A 99 -1.28 -13.75 3.14
CA THR A 99 -1.37 -15.15 2.72
C THR A 99 0.00 -15.73 2.37
N ALA A 100 0.82 -15.01 1.61
CA ALA A 100 2.15 -15.47 1.22
C ALA A 100 3.08 -15.71 2.43
N GLU A 101 2.99 -14.87 3.47
CA GLU A 101 3.77 -15.09 4.70
C GLU A 101 3.25 -16.29 5.51
N ALA A 102 1.94 -16.48 5.58
CA ALA A 102 1.34 -17.64 6.24
C ALA A 102 1.77 -18.96 5.57
N ASP A 103 1.77 -19.00 4.23
CA ASP A 103 2.16 -20.19 3.45
C ASP A 103 3.65 -20.54 3.63
N MET A 104 4.50 -19.53 3.78
CA MET A 104 5.94 -19.72 3.97
C MET A 104 6.33 -20.10 5.40
N GLN A 105 5.37 -20.17 6.34
CA GLN A 105 5.61 -20.44 7.76
C GLN A 105 6.74 -19.57 8.32
N THR A 106 6.84 -18.33 7.85
CA THR A 106 7.87 -17.43 8.32
C THR A 106 7.53 -17.04 9.77
N ASP A 107 8.43 -17.29 10.71
CA ASP A 107 8.26 -16.92 12.13
C ASP A 107 8.45 -15.40 12.33
N LEU A 108 7.87 -14.59 11.44
CA LEU A 108 7.97 -13.14 11.48
C LEU A 108 7.15 -12.62 12.66
N LYS A 109 7.86 -12.43 13.77
CA LYS A 109 7.33 -11.83 15.00
C LYS A 109 7.64 -10.34 14.99
N GLY A 110 6.63 -9.52 14.70
CA GLY A 110 6.75 -8.07 14.81
C GLY A 110 5.68 -7.33 14.01
N PRO A 111 5.44 -6.04 14.32
CA PRO A 111 4.55 -5.21 13.53
C PRO A 111 5.14 -4.93 12.14
N LEU A 112 4.27 -4.66 11.17
CA LEU A 112 4.67 -4.20 9.85
C LEU A 112 5.21 -2.76 9.95
N ILE A 113 6.42 -2.53 9.43
CA ILE A 113 7.02 -1.19 9.42
C ILE A 113 6.64 -0.47 8.12
N LEU A 114 5.92 0.65 8.23
CA LEU A 114 5.54 1.47 7.08
C LEU A 114 6.61 2.53 6.80
N VAL A 115 7.16 2.54 5.58
CA VAL A 115 8.16 3.51 5.14
C VAL A 115 7.71 4.13 3.83
N GLY A 116 7.46 5.44 3.82
CA GLY A 116 6.97 6.15 2.64
C GLY A 116 6.66 7.62 2.93
N SER A 117 5.95 8.27 2.00
CA SER A 117 5.41 9.60 2.25
C SER A 117 4.24 9.54 3.25
N PRO A 118 3.96 10.61 4.01
CA PRO A 118 2.90 10.63 5.02
C PRO A 118 1.53 10.24 4.47
N GLU A 119 1.19 10.66 3.25
CA GLU A 119 -0.10 10.36 2.63
C GLU A 119 -0.24 8.88 2.29
N LEU A 120 0.85 8.24 1.85
CA LEU A 120 0.83 6.82 1.52
C LEU A 120 0.89 5.96 2.79
N THR A 121 1.72 6.31 3.77
CA THR A 121 1.76 5.57 5.05
C THR A 121 0.42 5.66 5.77
N LEU A 122 -0.27 6.81 5.71
CA LEU A 122 -1.64 6.97 6.20
C LEU A 122 -2.61 5.95 5.59
N ARG A 123 -2.59 5.79 4.25
CA ARG A 123 -3.45 4.84 3.54
C ARG A 123 -3.17 3.38 3.94
N TYR A 124 -1.90 3.00 3.99
CA TYR A 124 -1.52 1.65 4.41
C TYR A 124 -1.84 1.40 5.90
N ARG A 125 -1.74 2.43 6.76
CA ARG A 125 -2.13 2.34 8.17
C ARG A 125 -3.62 2.09 8.32
N ILE A 126 -4.46 2.88 7.64
CA ILE A 126 -5.92 2.70 7.66
C ILE A 126 -6.32 1.32 7.12
N ALA A 127 -5.70 0.88 6.03
CA ALA A 127 -5.92 -0.46 5.49
C ALA A 127 -5.50 -1.54 6.49
N ALA A 128 -4.31 -1.41 7.11
CA ALA A 128 -3.83 -2.34 8.12
C ALA A 128 -4.78 -2.46 9.32
N GLU A 129 -5.29 -1.33 9.83
CA GLU A 129 -6.25 -1.29 10.92
C GLU A 129 -7.54 -2.07 10.59
N ASP A 130 -8.11 -1.85 9.39
CA ASP A 130 -9.32 -2.58 8.94
C ASP A 130 -9.04 -4.08 8.68
N LEU A 131 -7.80 -4.42 8.31
CA LEU A 131 -7.35 -5.79 8.12
C LEU A 131 -6.90 -6.48 9.43
N GLY A 132 -6.83 -5.78 10.55
CA GLY A 132 -6.34 -6.30 11.83
C GLY A 132 -4.83 -6.53 11.89
N VAL A 133 -4.06 -5.88 11.00
CA VAL A 133 -2.60 -5.95 10.93
C VAL A 133 -2.00 -4.83 11.76
N GLN A 134 -1.11 -5.18 12.70
CA GLN A 134 -0.39 -4.19 13.50
C GLN A 134 0.71 -3.53 12.65
N VAL A 135 0.74 -2.19 12.66
CA VAL A 135 1.72 -1.39 11.94
C VAL A 135 2.44 -0.42 12.86
N VAL A 136 3.67 -0.09 12.50
CA VAL A 136 4.47 0.96 13.13
C VAL A 136 5.13 1.82 12.08
N GLU A 137 5.27 3.11 12.36
CA GLU A 137 6.07 4.02 11.54
C GLU A 137 7.44 4.22 12.21
N PRO A 138 8.54 4.21 11.45
CA PRO A 138 9.87 4.43 12.01
C PRO A 138 9.99 5.86 12.56
N ALA A 139 10.77 6.02 13.62
CA ALA A 139 11.09 7.35 14.14
C ALA A 139 11.95 8.12 13.13
N GLY A 140 11.45 9.27 12.67
CA GLY A 140 12.17 10.18 11.79
C GLY A 140 12.31 9.70 10.34
N HIS A 141 13.26 10.28 9.62
CA HIS A 141 13.42 10.05 8.17
C HIS A 141 14.33 8.85 7.89
N ALA A 142 13.74 7.68 7.63
CA ALA A 142 14.47 6.42 7.40
C ALA A 142 15.60 6.54 6.36
N ALA A 143 15.35 7.23 5.24
CA ALA A 143 16.35 7.45 4.20
C ALA A 143 17.55 8.29 4.68
N ALA A 144 17.28 9.40 5.39
CA ALA A 144 18.32 10.27 5.93
C ALA A 144 19.16 9.54 6.99
N THR A 145 18.51 8.80 7.89
CA THR A 145 19.21 7.96 8.89
C THR A 145 20.08 6.90 8.22
N GLY A 146 19.59 6.25 7.17
CA GLY A 146 20.35 5.27 6.39
C GLY A 146 21.59 5.87 5.74
N LEU A 147 21.43 7.00 5.04
CA LEU A 147 22.54 7.72 4.40
C LEU A 147 23.60 8.19 5.42
N TRP A 148 23.17 8.69 6.57
CA TRP A 148 24.09 9.11 7.64
C TRP A 148 24.88 7.93 8.21
N ARG A 149 24.23 6.79 8.47
CA ARG A 149 24.92 5.57 8.94
C ARG A 149 25.93 5.06 7.91
N LEU A 150 25.58 5.09 6.62
CA LEU A 150 26.51 4.74 5.54
C LEU A 150 27.74 5.65 5.53
N ALA A 151 27.53 6.96 5.64
CA ALA A 151 28.63 7.95 5.66
C ALA A 151 29.59 7.72 6.85
N GLN A 152 29.06 7.41 8.04
CA GLN A 152 29.88 7.09 9.20
C GLN A 152 30.75 5.86 8.99
N THR A 153 30.18 4.77 8.49
CA THR A 153 30.92 3.53 8.22
C THR A 153 32.01 3.73 7.16
N LEU A 154 31.74 4.51 6.11
CA LEU A 154 32.74 4.83 5.09
C LEU A 154 33.88 5.69 5.66
N THR A 155 33.56 6.64 6.54
CA THR A 155 34.57 7.52 7.17
C THR A 155 35.42 6.78 8.20
N SER A 156 34.86 5.82 8.94
CA SER A 156 35.61 4.99 9.89
C SER A 156 36.50 3.96 9.20
N THR A 157 36.11 3.46 8.02
CA THR A 157 36.86 2.45 7.25
C THR A 157 37.97 3.09 6.39
N GLY A 158 37.85 4.39 6.06
CA GLY A 158 38.87 5.18 5.37
C GLY A 158 40.06 5.64 6.23
N ARG A 159 40.14 5.22 7.51
CA ARG A 159 41.35 5.33 8.35
C ARG A 159 42.07 3.99 8.43
N VAL A 160 42.49 3.46 7.28
CA VAL A 160 43.63 2.53 7.21
C VAL A 160 44.70 3.24 6.39
N ARG A 161 45.88 3.30 7.02
CA ARG A 161 47.12 4.02 6.68
C ARG A 161 47.45 4.19 5.21
#